data_AF-A0A7X4FWQ8-F1
#
_entry.id   AF-A0A7X4FWQ8-F1
#
_cell.length_a   1.000
_cell.length_b   1.000
_cell.length_c   1.000
_cell.angle_alpha   90.00
_cell.angle_beta   90.00
_cell.angle_gamma   90.00
#
_symmetry.space_group_name_H-M   'P 1'
#
loop_
_entity.id
_entity.type
_entity.pdbx_description
1 polymer ?
#
loop_
_entity_poly.entity_id
_entity_poly.type
_entity_poly.pdbx_seq_one_letter_code
_entity_poly.pdbx_strand_id
1 'polypeptide(L)'
;DAASGERLWTFHVVPRPGEFGHETWPQDSEVWRLGGGGVWLVGAVDPDLGMVYFVTGNPVPMYGGEIRGGDNLFTAAVLALDMETGERRWHYQVVRHDIWDADIATPLLLYETEMDGRTRKALAAMRADGHLFQFDRETGEPIVPIEEREVPQDEYLLTAPTQPFPAAESILPDCSFWRDRVPPPFELSCSFYTPPSLERQDIVALGAPIPMVRVTPMSFSPQTGYIYAQGRAHVGRAFRFDDPWISDNRGSGYLRLTLPESAGVLAAVDGRTGEVVWKNEFRGARLATSGPLTTAGGLMFWGAADGQLEAYDAGAGERLWAFQAGPPGVRQRPGPAVSYAVDGEQFVAIAVGGELWAFALDGDVPARPTAEEPLDDLVRWIGPPPRATDVIETATLVENPIAWSVGGRRNAINEFAFNPVRARVTVGTRVRFVNNGEMPHTIAARDGSWTTGTLQPAMSGYVTFDEPGTFLYHTTEHPWAIGEITVEEP
;
A
#
# COMPACT_ATOMS: atom_id res chain seq x y z
N ASP A 1 22.75 13.46 20.42
CA ASP A 1 23.79 12.73 21.14
C ASP A 1 23.15 11.56 21.87
N ALA A 2 23.71 10.36 21.70
CA ALA A 2 23.11 9.14 22.26
C ALA A 2 23.28 9.01 23.77
N ALA A 3 24.28 9.68 24.37
CA ALA A 3 24.53 9.63 25.81
C ALA A 3 23.71 10.67 26.58
N SER A 4 23.51 11.87 26.01
CA SER A 4 22.82 12.98 26.68
C SER A 4 21.36 13.18 26.24
N GLY A 5 20.98 12.68 25.06
CA GLY A 5 19.69 12.99 24.43
C GLY A 5 19.64 14.39 23.80
N GLU A 6 20.75 15.13 23.78
CA GLU A 6 20.83 16.45 23.15
C GLU A 6 20.58 16.34 21.64
N ARG A 7 19.77 17.26 21.09
CA ARG A 7 19.51 17.32 19.65
C ARG A 7 20.67 18.01 18.94
N LEU A 8 21.43 17.26 18.14
CA LEU A 8 22.59 17.78 17.40
C LEU A 8 22.17 18.59 16.18
N TRP A 9 21.24 18.06 15.38
CA TRP A 9 20.73 18.73 14.19
C TRP A 9 19.27 18.38 13.94
N THR A 10 18.64 19.08 13.00
CA THR A 10 17.29 18.80 12.50
C THR A 10 17.26 19.14 11.03
N PHE A 11 16.85 18.17 10.22
CA PHE A 11 16.54 18.38 8.82
C PHE A 11 15.02 18.47 8.66
N HIS A 12 14.51 19.52 8.02
CA HIS A 12 13.09 19.66 7.71
C HIS A 12 12.82 19.10 6.31
N VAL A 13 12.08 17.99 6.23
CA VAL A 13 11.73 17.35 4.94
C VAL A 13 10.92 18.28 4.04
N VAL A 14 10.00 19.04 4.63
CA VAL A 14 9.37 20.16 3.91
C VAL A 14 10.22 21.41 4.14
N PRO A 15 10.89 21.93 3.10
CA PRO A 15 11.79 23.07 3.20
C PRO A 15 11.04 24.35 3.51
N ARG A 16 11.63 25.16 4.37
CA ARG A 16 11.12 26.47 4.79
C ARG A 16 11.51 27.57 3.80
N PRO A 17 10.86 28.75 3.86
CA PRO A 17 11.29 29.91 3.07
C PRO A 17 12.79 30.18 3.20
N GLY A 18 13.48 30.19 2.05
CA GLY A 18 14.93 30.38 1.96
C GLY A 18 15.77 29.09 1.99
N GLU A 19 15.18 27.92 2.26
CA GLU A 19 15.83 26.61 2.16
C GLU A 19 15.70 26.05 0.73
N PHE A 20 16.66 25.22 0.32
CA PHE A 20 16.64 24.56 -0.98
C PHE A 20 15.37 23.70 -1.13
N GLY A 21 14.70 23.79 -2.28
CA GLY A 21 13.50 23.02 -2.60
C GLY A 21 12.21 23.73 -2.21
N HIS A 22 12.27 24.83 -1.44
CA HIS A 22 11.08 25.59 -1.06
C HIS A 22 10.36 26.18 -2.27
N GLU A 23 11.07 26.49 -3.34
CA GLU A 23 10.51 26.96 -4.62
C GLU A 23 9.57 25.95 -5.30
N THR A 24 9.61 24.68 -4.89
CA THR A 24 8.71 23.63 -5.40
C THR A 24 7.39 23.52 -4.63
N TRP A 25 7.16 24.42 -3.67
CA TRP A 25 5.90 24.60 -2.96
C TRP A 25 5.23 25.91 -3.38
N PRO A 26 3.92 26.09 -3.12
CA PRO A 26 3.28 27.38 -3.38
C PRO A 26 3.93 28.51 -2.58
N GLN A 27 4.22 29.62 -3.26
CA GLN A 27 4.87 30.80 -2.67
C GLN A 27 3.86 31.84 -2.16
N ASP A 28 2.59 31.69 -2.52
CA ASP A 28 1.47 32.56 -2.17
C ASP A 28 0.61 32.00 -1.03
N SER A 29 1.01 30.88 -0.42
CA SER A 29 0.34 30.29 0.73
C SER A 29 1.30 29.63 1.72
N GLU A 30 0.81 29.32 2.92
CA GLU A 30 1.58 28.65 3.98
C GLU A 30 1.31 27.13 4.02
N VAL A 31 0.79 26.53 2.93
CA VAL A 31 0.43 25.11 2.88
C VAL A 31 1.61 24.18 3.20
N TRP A 32 2.83 24.60 2.85
CA TRP A 32 4.07 23.88 3.14
C TRP A 32 4.25 23.57 4.63
N ARG A 33 3.70 24.39 5.54
CA ARG A 33 3.77 24.12 6.99
C ARG A 33 3.09 22.82 7.39
N LEU A 34 2.16 22.35 6.56
CA LEU A 34 1.37 21.15 6.74
C LEU A 34 1.72 20.08 5.69
N GLY A 35 2.83 20.26 4.96
CA GLY A 35 3.13 19.57 3.70
C GLY A 35 3.45 18.08 3.80
N GLY A 36 3.40 17.45 4.97
CA GLY A 36 3.66 16.00 5.11
C GLY A 36 5.15 15.65 5.04
N GLY A 37 5.51 14.65 4.23
CA GLY A 37 6.90 14.19 4.09
C GLY A 37 7.40 13.35 5.28
N GLY A 38 6.50 12.67 6.00
CA GLY A 38 6.85 11.94 7.22
C GLY A 38 7.94 10.88 7.01
N VAL A 39 8.93 10.83 7.92
CA VAL A 39 9.97 9.79 7.94
C VAL A 39 9.61 8.78 9.03
N TRP A 40 8.92 7.71 8.65
CA TRP A 40 8.34 6.75 9.60
C TRP A 40 9.09 5.42 9.68
N LEU A 41 10.16 5.26 8.90
CA LEU A 41 11.06 4.11 8.93
C LEU A 41 12.49 4.52 9.27
N VAL A 42 13.28 3.54 9.70
CA VAL A 42 14.68 3.75 10.06
C VAL A 42 15.51 4.08 8.83
N GLY A 43 16.48 4.99 8.99
CA GLY A 43 17.48 5.27 7.97
C GLY A 43 18.57 4.21 7.93
N ALA A 44 19.33 4.17 6.83
CA ALA A 44 20.55 3.39 6.73
C ALA A 44 21.77 4.31 6.83
N VAL A 45 22.91 3.78 7.28
CA VAL A 45 24.13 4.55 7.48
C VAL A 45 25.30 3.92 6.73
N ASP A 46 26.13 4.74 6.09
CA ASP A 46 27.47 4.36 5.61
C ASP A 46 28.50 5.19 6.40
N PRO A 47 29.13 4.60 7.44
CA PRO A 47 30.11 5.30 8.26
C PRO A 47 31.38 5.71 7.50
N ASP A 48 31.76 4.98 6.44
CA ASP A 48 32.97 5.32 5.67
C ASP A 48 32.77 6.63 4.90
N LEU A 49 31.54 6.88 4.44
CA LEU A 49 31.15 8.09 3.72
C LEU A 49 30.71 9.22 4.67
N GLY A 50 30.48 8.93 5.95
CA GLY A 50 29.88 9.88 6.89
C GLY A 50 28.42 10.21 6.57
N MET A 51 27.68 9.23 6.01
CA MET A 51 26.36 9.44 5.42
C MET A 51 25.25 8.70 6.15
N VAL A 52 24.09 9.36 6.25
CA VAL A 52 22.82 8.74 6.64
C VAL A 52 21.77 8.96 5.54
N TYR A 53 21.01 7.91 5.24
CA TYR A 53 20.05 7.88 4.15
C TYR A 53 18.65 7.63 4.70
N PHE A 54 17.67 8.38 4.19
CA PHE A 54 16.26 8.23 4.52
C PHE A 54 15.41 8.17 3.26
N VAL A 55 14.24 7.58 3.39
CA VAL A 55 13.12 7.72 2.45
C VAL A 55 12.01 8.54 3.10
N THR A 56 11.31 9.35 2.32
CA THR A 56 10.28 10.28 2.83
C THR A 56 8.87 9.93 2.38
N GLY A 57 7.92 10.31 3.24
CA GLY A 57 6.48 10.16 3.04
C GLY A 57 5.89 11.00 1.91
N ASN A 58 4.61 10.79 1.64
CA ASN A 58 3.80 11.57 0.72
C ASN A 58 3.60 13.02 1.23
N PRO A 59 3.28 13.96 0.34
CA PRO A 59 2.82 15.28 0.72
C PRO A 59 1.39 15.26 1.27
N VAL A 60 1.04 16.31 2.03
CA VAL A 60 -0.31 16.53 2.57
C VAL A 60 -0.81 17.90 2.10
N PRO A 61 -2.11 18.04 1.72
CA PRO A 61 -3.15 17.00 1.67
C PRO A 61 -2.89 15.89 0.65
N MET A 62 -3.16 14.64 1.03
CA MET A 62 -2.73 13.42 0.31
C MET A 62 -3.22 13.35 -1.14
N TYR A 63 -4.51 13.58 -1.37
CA TYR A 63 -5.12 13.55 -2.72
C TYR A 63 -5.37 14.96 -3.28
N GLY A 64 -5.10 15.99 -2.46
CA GLY A 64 -5.38 17.42 -2.65
C GLY A 64 -4.31 18.23 -3.37
N GLY A 65 -3.88 17.82 -4.57
CA GLY A 65 -2.78 18.47 -5.30
C GLY A 65 -3.01 19.96 -5.61
N GLU A 66 -4.27 20.35 -5.84
CA GLU A 66 -4.68 21.68 -6.30
C GLU A 66 -4.27 22.83 -5.37
N ILE A 67 -4.13 22.56 -4.06
CA ILE A 67 -3.73 23.58 -3.08
C ILE A 67 -2.23 23.56 -2.75
N ARG A 68 -1.48 22.64 -3.34
CA ARG A 68 -0.04 22.44 -3.11
C ARG A 68 0.72 22.22 -4.44
N GLY A 69 0.44 23.06 -5.44
CA GLY A 69 1.12 22.99 -6.73
C GLY A 69 2.66 22.96 -6.63
N GLY A 70 3.29 22.29 -7.59
CA GLY A 70 4.75 22.08 -7.67
C GLY A 70 5.19 20.68 -7.21
N ASP A 71 6.47 20.37 -7.38
CA ASP A 71 7.01 19.02 -7.11
C ASP A 71 6.93 18.61 -5.63
N ASN A 72 6.76 19.57 -4.70
CA ASN A 72 6.64 19.32 -3.27
C ASN A 72 7.87 18.64 -2.65
N LEU A 73 9.08 19.08 -2.99
CA LEU A 73 10.31 18.53 -2.41
C LEU A 73 10.34 18.74 -0.89
N PHE A 74 10.82 17.80 -0.07
CA PHE A 74 11.43 16.51 -0.41
C PHE A 74 10.49 15.34 -0.11
N THR A 75 9.22 15.42 -0.48
CA THR A 75 8.26 14.30 -0.33
C THR A 75 8.52 13.20 -1.35
N ALA A 76 8.18 11.94 -1.03
CA ALA A 76 8.41 10.75 -1.85
C ALA A 76 9.83 10.70 -2.45
N ALA A 77 10.85 10.84 -1.60
CA ALA A 77 12.24 11.01 -2.03
C ALA A 77 13.22 10.19 -1.19
N VAL A 78 14.32 9.80 -1.84
CA VAL A 78 15.56 9.39 -1.17
C VAL A 78 16.31 10.66 -0.76
N LEU A 79 16.66 10.76 0.52
CA LEU A 79 17.45 11.84 1.09
C LEU A 79 18.77 11.28 1.62
N ALA A 80 19.88 11.87 1.18
CA ALA A 80 21.22 11.54 1.69
C ALA A 80 21.78 12.77 2.43
N LEU A 81 22.02 12.59 3.72
CA LEU A 81 22.46 13.64 4.63
C LEU A 81 23.84 13.30 5.21
N ASP A 82 24.62 14.32 5.47
CA ASP A 82 25.78 14.22 6.34
C ASP A 82 25.34 13.78 7.75
N MET A 83 25.96 12.72 8.28
CA MET A 83 25.51 12.14 9.55
C MET A 83 25.81 13.02 10.76
N GLU A 84 26.85 13.86 10.70
CA GLU A 84 27.27 14.72 11.80
C GLU A 84 26.54 16.05 11.81
N THR A 85 26.30 16.65 10.64
CA THR A 85 25.73 17.99 10.50
C THR A 85 24.26 18.00 10.11
N GLY A 86 23.76 16.92 9.50
CA GLY A 86 22.43 16.86 8.91
C GLY A 86 22.31 17.62 7.58
N GLU A 87 23.42 18.12 7.02
CA GLU A 87 23.43 18.83 5.74
C GLU A 87 23.09 17.88 4.58
N ARG A 88 22.24 18.34 3.66
CA ARG A 88 21.87 17.56 2.48
C ARG A 88 23.06 17.45 1.52
N ARG A 89 23.52 16.22 1.26
CA ARG A 89 24.51 15.96 0.19
C ARG A 89 23.83 15.81 -1.16
N TRP A 90 22.90 14.87 -1.26
CA TRP A 90 22.11 14.66 -2.47
C TRP A 90 20.69 14.17 -2.12
N HIS A 91 19.81 14.22 -3.10
CA HIS A 91 18.47 13.65 -2.99
C HIS A 91 17.99 13.20 -4.36
N TYR A 92 17.01 12.30 -4.39
CA TYR A 92 16.26 11.97 -5.60
C TYR A 92 14.81 11.74 -5.23
N GLN A 93 13.91 12.57 -5.75
CA GLN A 93 12.48 12.34 -5.59
C GLN A 93 11.99 11.34 -6.63
N VAL A 94 11.23 10.32 -6.23
CA VAL A 94 10.77 9.23 -7.12
C VAL A 94 9.30 9.35 -7.50
N VAL A 95 8.56 10.27 -6.87
CA VAL A 95 7.23 10.71 -7.29
C VAL A 95 7.16 12.23 -7.25
N ARG A 96 6.93 12.85 -8.40
CA ARG A 96 6.71 14.30 -8.55
C ARG A 96 5.25 14.61 -8.23
N HIS A 97 4.99 15.69 -7.48
CA HIS A 97 3.62 16.15 -7.18
C HIS A 97 2.66 15.00 -6.80
N ASP A 98 3.05 14.19 -5.81
CA ASP A 98 2.31 12.98 -5.43
C ASP A 98 0.87 13.30 -5.00
N ILE A 99 -0.13 12.74 -5.69
CA ILE A 99 -1.56 12.83 -5.35
C ILE A 99 -2.18 11.42 -5.19
N TRP A 100 -1.37 10.42 -4.85
CA TRP A 100 -1.76 9.00 -4.88
C TRP A 100 -1.44 8.24 -3.59
N ASP A 101 -0.93 8.92 -2.56
CA ASP A 101 -0.30 8.27 -1.40
C ASP A 101 0.85 7.34 -1.83
N ALA A 102 1.61 7.77 -2.84
CA ALA A 102 2.68 7.01 -3.47
C ALA A 102 4.04 7.23 -2.78
N ASP A 103 4.00 7.33 -1.45
CA ASP A 103 5.21 7.44 -0.65
C ASP A 103 6.11 6.22 -0.76
N ILE A 104 7.40 6.41 -0.52
CA ILE A 104 8.41 5.35 -0.66
C ILE A 104 8.97 4.89 0.67
N ALA A 105 8.14 4.88 1.71
CA ALA A 105 8.57 4.35 3.00
C ALA A 105 8.52 2.82 3.01
N THR A 106 9.51 2.30 2.31
CA THR A 106 10.10 0.98 2.42
C THR A 106 11.51 1.17 2.96
N PRO A 107 12.00 0.37 3.91
CA PRO A 107 13.38 0.48 4.36
C PRO A 107 14.32 0.36 3.15
N LEU A 108 15.16 1.37 2.93
CA LEU A 108 16.13 1.36 1.84
C LEU A 108 17.26 0.38 2.16
N LEU A 109 17.94 -0.09 1.11
CA LEU A 109 18.97 -1.12 1.21
C LEU A 109 20.30 -0.57 0.70
N LEU A 110 21.32 -0.55 1.56
CA LEU A 110 22.70 -0.32 1.11
C LEU A 110 23.30 -1.68 0.73
N TYR A 111 23.88 -1.78 -0.45
CA TYR A 111 24.49 -3.01 -0.94
C TYR A 111 25.72 -2.70 -1.77
N GLU A 112 26.53 -3.73 -2.00
CA GLU A 112 27.71 -3.63 -2.85
C GLU A 112 27.59 -4.64 -3.97
N THR A 113 27.93 -4.20 -5.17
CA THR A 113 27.83 -5.04 -6.36
C THR A 113 28.99 -4.79 -7.30
N GLU A 114 29.45 -5.83 -7.98
CA GLU A 114 30.50 -5.73 -8.99
C GLU A 114 29.92 -5.25 -10.31
N MET A 115 30.38 -4.10 -10.79
CA MET A 115 29.99 -3.50 -12.07
C MET A 115 31.21 -2.89 -12.75
N ASP A 116 31.37 -3.15 -14.05
CA ASP A 116 32.52 -2.68 -14.84
C ASP A 116 33.89 -3.06 -14.23
N GLY A 117 33.96 -4.23 -13.58
CA GLY A 117 35.16 -4.72 -12.91
C GLY A 117 35.56 -3.95 -11.65
N ARG A 118 34.63 -3.22 -11.03
CA ARG A 118 34.81 -2.52 -9.76
C ARG A 118 33.61 -2.73 -8.84
N THR A 119 33.87 -2.81 -7.54
CA THR A 119 32.82 -2.74 -6.53
C THR A 119 32.17 -1.36 -6.56
N ARG A 120 30.84 -1.31 -6.70
CA ARG A 120 30.02 -0.10 -6.58
C ARG A 120 29.31 -0.12 -5.23
N LYS A 121 29.39 1.00 -4.51
CA LYS A 121 28.66 1.26 -3.28
C LYS A 121 27.26 1.74 -3.66
N ALA A 122 26.26 0.86 -3.61
CA ALA A 122 24.92 1.15 -4.12
C ALA A 122 23.87 1.29 -3.00
N LEU A 123 22.79 1.98 -3.34
CA LEU A 123 21.57 2.14 -2.56
C LEU A 123 20.37 1.73 -3.41
N ALA A 124 19.48 0.92 -2.86
CA ALA A 124 18.22 0.53 -3.49
C ALA A 124 17.02 1.10 -2.71
N ALA A 125 16.10 1.75 -3.41
CA ALA A 125 14.86 2.29 -2.88
C ALA A 125 13.68 1.82 -3.74
N MET A 126 12.72 1.14 -3.12
CA MET A 126 11.57 0.59 -3.83
C MET A 126 10.42 1.59 -3.82
N ARG A 127 9.92 1.96 -5.01
CA ARG A 127 8.70 2.75 -5.13
C ARG A 127 7.47 1.87 -4.95
N ALA A 128 6.38 2.48 -4.51
CA ALA A 128 5.19 1.75 -4.09
C ALA A 128 4.45 1.00 -5.21
N ASP A 129 4.81 1.26 -6.48
CA ASP A 129 4.37 0.55 -7.69
C ASP A 129 5.30 -0.62 -8.09
N GLY A 130 6.30 -0.93 -7.25
CA GLY A 130 7.20 -2.07 -7.41
C GLY A 130 8.44 -1.80 -8.28
N HIS A 131 8.67 -0.56 -8.72
CA HIS A 131 9.90 -0.21 -9.43
C HIS A 131 11.05 0.05 -8.46
N LEU A 132 12.19 -0.62 -8.70
CA LEU A 132 13.39 -0.47 -7.90
C LEU A 132 14.27 0.66 -8.44
N PHE A 133 14.45 1.71 -7.66
CA PHE A 133 15.42 2.76 -7.93
C PHE A 133 16.76 2.40 -7.31
N GLN A 134 17.83 2.47 -8.10
CA GLN A 134 19.18 2.14 -7.67
C GLN A 134 20.12 3.31 -7.92
N PHE A 135 20.90 3.69 -6.92
CA PHE A 135 21.82 4.82 -6.98
C PHE A 135 23.20 4.43 -6.46
N ASP A 136 24.25 5.06 -7.00
CA ASP A 136 25.52 5.17 -6.28
C ASP A 136 25.25 5.94 -5.00
N ARG A 137 25.55 5.33 -3.84
CA ARG A 137 25.15 5.90 -2.56
C ARG A 137 25.99 7.10 -2.15
N GLU A 138 27.16 7.30 -2.75
CA GLU A 138 27.99 8.49 -2.50
C GLU A 138 27.46 9.69 -3.29
N THR A 139 27.16 9.51 -4.59
CA THR A 139 26.87 10.63 -5.49
C THR A 139 25.38 10.85 -5.77
N GLY A 140 24.54 9.82 -5.59
CA GLY A 140 23.15 9.83 -6.02
C GLY A 140 22.95 9.61 -7.52
N GLU A 141 24.02 9.30 -8.27
CA GLU A 141 23.91 8.97 -9.69
C GLU A 141 23.20 7.61 -9.87
N PRO A 142 22.29 7.48 -10.84
CA PRO A 142 21.53 6.26 -11.03
C PRO A 142 22.42 5.11 -11.54
N ILE A 143 22.27 3.91 -10.95
CA ILE A 143 22.97 2.68 -11.37
C ILE A 143 22.38 2.14 -12.67
N VAL A 144 21.05 2.20 -12.79
CA VAL A 144 20.31 1.87 -14.01
C VAL A 144 19.67 3.15 -14.55
N PRO A 145 19.60 3.37 -15.88
CA PRO A 145 19.02 4.58 -16.44
C PRO A 145 17.61 4.86 -15.90
N ILE A 146 17.31 6.14 -15.67
CA ILE A 146 15.97 6.59 -15.29
C ILE A 146 15.43 7.48 -16.42
N GLU A 147 14.24 7.13 -16.91
CA GLU A 147 13.55 7.84 -17.98
C GLU A 147 12.36 8.63 -17.41
N GLU A 148 12.18 9.86 -17.87
CA GLU A 148 10.94 10.60 -17.62
C GLU A 148 9.88 10.12 -18.63
N ARG A 149 8.74 9.64 -18.14
CA ARG A 149 7.63 9.18 -19.00
C ARG A 149 6.38 9.99 -18.71
N GLU A 150 5.65 10.32 -19.77
CA GLU A 150 4.36 11.01 -19.66
C GLU A 150 3.36 10.18 -18.85
N VAL A 151 2.58 10.86 -18.02
CA VAL A 151 1.52 10.25 -17.19
C VAL A 151 0.19 10.97 -17.42
N PRO A 152 -0.96 10.37 -17.06
CA PRO A 152 -2.25 11.02 -17.22
C PRO A 152 -2.28 12.41 -16.56
N GLN A 153 -2.87 13.38 -17.24
CA GLN A 153 -2.89 14.78 -16.81
C GLN A 153 -4.27 15.19 -16.27
N ASP A 154 -4.27 15.99 -15.22
CA ASP A 154 -5.43 16.67 -14.66
C ASP A 154 -5.05 18.12 -14.30
N GLU A 155 -5.67 19.08 -14.98
CA GLU A 155 -5.37 20.50 -14.83
C GLU A 155 -5.79 21.03 -13.45
N TYR A 156 -6.86 20.51 -12.86
CA TYR A 156 -7.31 20.94 -11.54
C TYR A 156 -6.36 20.44 -10.46
N LEU A 157 -5.94 19.18 -10.54
CA LEU A 157 -5.02 18.55 -9.59
C LEU A 157 -3.54 18.84 -9.88
N LEU A 158 -3.23 19.66 -10.90
CA LEU A 158 -1.87 20.14 -11.20
C LEU A 158 -0.85 19.00 -11.37
N THR A 159 -1.28 17.88 -11.98
CA THR A 159 -0.43 16.70 -12.18
C THR A 159 0.91 17.05 -12.83
N ALA A 160 1.99 16.43 -12.36
CA ALA A 160 3.28 16.53 -13.04
C ALA A 160 3.17 15.97 -14.48
N PRO A 161 3.77 16.62 -15.51
CA PRO A 161 3.73 16.14 -16.90
C PRO A 161 4.35 14.74 -17.06
N THR A 162 5.42 14.47 -16.33
CA THR A 162 6.15 13.21 -16.35
C THR A 162 6.42 12.69 -14.96
N GLN A 163 6.71 11.39 -14.88
CA GLN A 163 7.24 10.74 -13.69
C GLN A 163 8.53 9.99 -14.05
N PRO A 164 9.47 9.83 -13.11
CA PRO A 164 10.68 9.06 -13.35
C PRO A 164 10.38 7.56 -13.36
N PHE A 165 10.96 6.80 -14.27
CA PHE A 165 10.87 5.34 -14.32
C PHE A 165 12.26 4.75 -14.51
N PRO A 166 12.77 3.94 -13.56
CA PRO A 166 14.02 3.24 -13.76
C PRO A 166 13.84 2.21 -14.87
N ALA A 167 14.93 1.88 -15.57
CA ALA A 167 14.96 0.76 -16.52
C ALA A 167 14.74 -0.60 -15.84
N ALA A 168 14.77 -0.65 -14.50
CA ALA A 168 14.44 -1.82 -13.70
C ALA A 168 12.98 -2.25 -13.91
N GLU A 169 12.75 -3.57 -13.92
CA GLU A 169 11.41 -4.14 -14.03
C GLU A 169 10.64 -3.99 -12.70
N SER A 170 9.32 -3.77 -12.79
CA SER A 170 8.47 -3.80 -11.60
C SER A 170 8.29 -5.23 -11.08
N ILE A 171 8.41 -5.40 -9.75
CA ILE A 171 8.08 -6.68 -9.12
C ILE A 171 6.58 -6.98 -9.15
N LEU A 172 5.70 -6.01 -9.43
CA LEU A 172 4.26 -6.24 -9.45
C LEU A 172 3.77 -6.72 -10.83
N PRO A 173 2.63 -7.43 -10.92
CA PRO A 173 1.95 -7.69 -12.18
C PRO A 173 1.59 -6.39 -12.90
N ASP A 174 1.75 -6.37 -14.22
CA ASP A 174 1.40 -5.22 -15.05
C ASP A 174 -0.12 -5.08 -15.25
N CYS A 175 -0.53 -4.07 -16.03
CA CYS A 175 -1.95 -3.85 -16.30
C CYS A 175 -2.65 -5.03 -17.00
N SER A 176 -1.92 -5.82 -17.80
CA SER A 176 -2.51 -6.93 -18.55
C SER A 176 -3.12 -7.98 -17.64
N PHE A 177 -2.56 -8.16 -16.43
CA PHE A 177 -3.11 -9.02 -15.40
C PHE A 177 -4.56 -8.65 -15.03
N TRP A 178 -4.95 -7.37 -15.11
CA TRP A 178 -6.25 -6.90 -14.60
C TRP A 178 -7.34 -6.79 -15.67
N ARG A 179 -6.99 -6.73 -16.96
CA ARG A 179 -7.94 -6.38 -18.06
C ARG A 179 -9.19 -7.24 -18.10
N ASP A 180 -9.05 -8.55 -17.95
CA ASP A 180 -10.18 -9.50 -18.00
C ASP A 180 -10.77 -9.80 -16.61
N ARG A 181 -10.24 -9.17 -15.56
CA ARG A 181 -10.62 -9.42 -14.15
C ARG A 181 -11.45 -8.30 -13.54
N VAL A 182 -11.41 -7.09 -14.10
CA VAL A 182 -12.24 -5.96 -13.67
C VAL A 182 -13.64 -6.09 -14.28
N PRO A 183 -14.70 -6.26 -13.47
CA PRO A 183 -16.04 -6.41 -14.02
C PRO A 183 -16.69 -5.05 -14.33
N PRO A 184 -17.64 -5.00 -15.28
CA PRO A 184 -18.53 -3.86 -15.42
C PRO A 184 -19.26 -3.50 -14.10
N PRO A 185 -19.54 -2.22 -13.83
CA PRO A 185 -19.36 -1.06 -14.72
C PRO A 185 -17.96 -0.44 -14.66
N PHE A 186 -16.99 -1.07 -13.96
CA PHE A 186 -15.69 -0.43 -13.73
C PHE A 186 -14.84 -0.36 -15.00
N GLU A 187 -14.18 0.77 -15.19
CA GLU A 187 -13.23 1.01 -16.26
C GLU A 187 -11.80 0.96 -15.70
N LEU A 188 -10.99 0.02 -16.20
CA LEU A 188 -9.60 -0.11 -15.78
C LEU A 188 -8.73 0.97 -16.43
N SER A 189 -8.11 1.80 -15.60
CA SER A 189 -7.03 2.70 -15.97
C SER A 189 -5.67 2.02 -15.79
N CYS A 190 -4.94 1.83 -16.89
CA CYS A 190 -3.61 1.21 -16.91
C CYS A 190 -2.49 2.18 -16.49
N SER A 191 -2.71 3.00 -15.47
CA SER A 191 -1.70 3.86 -14.90
C SER A 191 -1.76 3.80 -13.38
N PHE A 192 -0.60 3.74 -12.75
CA PHE A 192 -0.46 3.98 -11.31
C PHE A 192 -0.73 5.46 -10.97
N TYR A 193 -0.49 6.35 -11.93
CA TYR A 193 -0.64 7.79 -11.82
C TYR A 193 -2.00 8.29 -12.31
N THR A 194 -3.03 7.47 -12.25
CA THR A 194 -4.40 7.90 -12.57
C THR A 194 -4.89 8.88 -11.51
N PRO A 195 -5.20 10.14 -11.85
CA PRO A 195 -5.61 11.14 -10.87
C PRO A 195 -6.90 10.71 -10.16
N PRO A 196 -7.01 10.89 -8.83
CA PRO A 196 -8.23 10.58 -8.11
C PRO A 196 -9.36 11.55 -8.49
N SER A 197 -10.55 11.04 -8.77
CA SER A 197 -11.68 11.83 -9.25
C SER A 197 -12.75 12.07 -8.16
N LEU A 198 -13.45 13.20 -8.27
CA LEU A 198 -14.68 13.47 -7.54
C LEU A 198 -15.89 12.81 -8.24
N GLU A 199 -15.91 12.85 -9.56
CA GLU A 199 -17.08 12.51 -10.38
C GLU A 199 -17.01 11.09 -10.95
N ARG A 200 -15.83 10.65 -11.41
CA ARG A 200 -15.61 9.37 -12.07
C ARG A 200 -15.28 8.26 -11.06
N GLN A 201 -16.32 7.75 -10.41
CA GLN A 201 -16.24 6.70 -9.40
C GLN A 201 -16.16 5.27 -9.99
N ASP A 202 -16.34 5.16 -11.29
CA ASP A 202 -16.24 3.94 -12.10
C ASP A 202 -14.81 3.64 -12.57
N ILE A 203 -13.89 4.60 -12.50
CA ILE A 203 -12.49 4.38 -12.85
C ILE A 203 -11.78 3.64 -11.72
N VAL A 204 -11.19 2.48 -12.05
CA VAL A 204 -10.28 1.75 -11.16
C VAL A 204 -8.86 1.77 -11.69
N ALA A 205 -7.88 1.99 -10.82
CA ALA A 205 -6.48 2.15 -11.19
C ALA A 205 -5.57 1.20 -10.41
N LEU A 206 -4.38 0.97 -10.96
CA LEU A 206 -3.36 0.13 -10.34
C LEU A 206 -2.91 0.76 -9.01
N GLY A 207 -2.95 0.00 -7.92
CA GLY A 207 -2.50 0.46 -6.61
C GLY A 207 -3.41 1.48 -5.92
N ALA A 208 -4.56 1.84 -6.50
CA ALA A 208 -5.52 2.72 -5.84
C ALA A 208 -6.35 1.97 -4.79
N PRO A 209 -6.76 2.62 -3.68
CA PRO A 209 -6.41 3.98 -3.25
C PRO A 209 -5.06 4.07 -2.51
N ILE A 210 -4.41 2.94 -2.20
CA ILE A 210 -3.13 2.90 -1.49
C ILE A 210 -2.18 1.87 -2.13
N PRO A 211 -1.02 2.27 -2.64
CA PRO A 211 0.03 1.37 -3.09
C PRO A 211 0.59 0.46 -1.97
N MET A 212 0.89 -0.81 -2.24
CA MET A 212 1.21 -1.79 -1.18
C MET A 212 2.59 -2.46 -1.27
N VAL A 213 3.53 -1.81 -1.97
CA VAL A 213 4.96 -2.04 -1.74
C VAL A 213 5.44 -0.96 -0.77
N ARG A 214 5.22 -1.18 0.54
CA ARG A 214 5.65 -0.28 1.62
C ARG A 214 5.87 -1.04 2.93
N VAL A 215 6.54 -0.43 3.91
CA VAL A 215 6.85 -0.95 5.26
C VAL A 215 7.88 -2.10 5.28
N THR A 216 7.85 -3.02 4.32
CA THR A 216 8.58 -4.28 4.42
C THR A 216 10.03 -4.16 3.95
N PRO A 217 11.04 -4.48 4.79
CA PRO A 217 12.43 -4.38 4.38
C PRO A 217 12.75 -5.34 3.24
N MET A 218 13.70 -4.94 2.40
CA MET A 218 14.34 -5.82 1.40
C MET A 218 15.57 -6.48 2.03
N SER A 219 16.01 -7.60 1.46
CA SER A 219 17.32 -8.21 1.77
C SER A 219 18.18 -8.32 0.52
N PHE A 220 19.50 -8.41 0.69
CA PHE A 220 20.45 -8.63 -0.39
C PHE A 220 21.28 -9.89 -0.10
N SER A 221 21.63 -10.64 -1.14
CA SER A 221 22.62 -11.74 -1.03
C SER A 221 23.84 -11.43 -1.89
N PRO A 222 25.03 -11.22 -1.30
CA PRO A 222 26.26 -11.07 -2.07
C PRO A 222 26.64 -12.32 -2.87
N GLN A 223 26.15 -13.50 -2.49
CA GLN A 223 26.41 -14.76 -3.20
C GLN A 223 25.68 -14.82 -4.54
N THR A 224 24.44 -14.34 -4.59
CA THR A 224 23.63 -14.34 -5.82
C THR A 224 23.69 -13.00 -6.55
N GLY A 225 24.00 -11.91 -5.85
CA GLY A 225 23.88 -10.54 -6.36
C GLY A 225 22.44 -10.03 -6.41
N TYR A 226 21.49 -10.70 -5.75
CA TYR A 226 20.07 -10.38 -5.85
C TYR A 226 19.55 -9.59 -4.66
N ILE A 227 18.60 -8.73 -4.93
CA ILE A 227 17.75 -8.02 -3.97
C ILE A 227 16.41 -8.75 -3.92
N TYR A 228 15.94 -9.06 -2.71
CA TYR A 228 14.71 -9.81 -2.47
C TYR A 228 13.68 -8.89 -1.84
N ALA A 229 12.50 -8.84 -2.45
CA ALA A 229 11.42 -7.93 -2.07
C ALA A 229 10.06 -8.62 -2.18
N GLN A 230 9.08 -8.09 -1.45
CA GLN A 230 7.69 -8.49 -1.57
C GLN A 230 6.79 -7.30 -1.94
N GLY A 231 5.62 -7.58 -2.50
CA GLY A 231 4.70 -6.53 -2.93
C GLY A 231 3.28 -7.02 -3.20
N ARG A 232 2.26 -6.22 -2.84
CA ARG A 232 0.85 -6.53 -3.13
C ARG A 232 0.34 -5.66 -4.28
N ALA A 233 -0.13 -6.30 -5.34
CA ALA A 233 -0.82 -5.64 -6.44
C ALA A 233 -2.34 -5.74 -6.30
N HIS A 234 -3.02 -4.67 -6.69
CA HIS A 234 -4.49 -4.60 -6.74
C HIS A 234 -4.94 -3.45 -7.62
N VAL A 235 -6.23 -3.45 -7.89
CA VAL A 235 -6.97 -2.30 -8.45
C VAL A 235 -8.02 -1.83 -7.46
N GLY A 236 -8.30 -0.54 -7.48
CA GLY A 236 -9.34 0.10 -6.65
C GLY A 236 -9.77 1.42 -7.24
N ARG A 237 -10.81 2.04 -6.66
CA ARG A 237 -11.37 3.29 -7.18
C ARG A 237 -10.36 4.42 -7.05
N ALA A 238 -10.06 5.09 -8.16
CA ALA A 238 -9.27 6.32 -8.16
C ALA A 238 -10.21 7.48 -7.78
N PHE A 239 -10.55 7.59 -6.50
CA PHE A 239 -11.54 8.56 -6.01
C PHE A 239 -10.96 9.43 -4.90
N ARG A 240 -11.54 10.63 -4.72
CA ARG A 240 -11.26 11.53 -3.59
C ARG A 240 -12.53 12.23 -3.14
N PHE A 241 -12.40 13.04 -2.07
CA PHE A 241 -13.43 13.97 -1.61
C PHE A 241 -13.12 15.39 -2.06
N ASP A 242 -14.17 16.21 -2.09
CA ASP A 242 -14.08 17.63 -2.44
C ASP A 242 -13.16 18.37 -1.47
N ASP A 243 -13.36 18.20 -0.15
CA ASP A 243 -12.41 18.69 0.86
C ASP A 243 -11.05 17.99 0.69
N PRO A 244 -9.99 18.70 0.25
CA PRO A 244 -8.69 18.09 -0.03
C PRO A 244 -8.06 17.48 1.22
N TRP A 245 -8.44 17.95 2.40
CA TRP A 245 -7.90 17.48 3.67
C TRP A 245 -8.54 16.17 4.15
N ILE A 246 -9.49 15.60 3.39
CA ILE A 246 -10.07 14.30 3.68
C ILE A 246 -9.39 13.24 2.82
N SER A 247 -8.82 12.24 3.48
CA SER A 247 -8.34 11.01 2.88
C SER A 247 -9.09 9.84 3.50
N ASP A 248 -9.87 9.10 2.70
CA ASP A 248 -10.42 7.80 3.11
C ASP A 248 -9.74 6.70 2.31
N ASN A 249 -8.63 6.26 2.87
CA ASN A 249 -7.87 5.15 2.38
C ASN A 249 -8.30 3.82 3.04
N ARG A 250 -9.45 3.77 3.75
CA ARG A 250 -9.80 2.70 4.69
C ARG A 250 -11.00 1.83 4.28
N GLY A 251 -12.01 2.37 3.63
CA GLY A 251 -13.22 1.59 3.33
C GLY A 251 -13.84 1.92 1.99
N SER A 252 -13.95 3.21 1.66
CA SER A 252 -14.62 3.63 0.43
C SER A 252 -13.80 3.29 -0.82
N GLY A 253 -12.48 3.49 -0.83
CA GLY A 253 -11.70 3.36 -2.08
C GLY A 253 -11.48 1.94 -2.60
N TYR A 254 -11.54 0.92 -1.74
CA TYR A 254 -11.16 -0.43 -2.14
C TYR A 254 -12.26 -1.25 -2.83
N LEU A 255 -13.54 -0.91 -2.61
CA LEU A 255 -14.73 -1.62 -3.09
C LEU A 255 -14.52 -3.13 -3.42
N ARG A 256 -14.18 -3.92 -2.39
CA ARG A 256 -13.79 -5.33 -2.57
C ARG A 256 -14.94 -6.31 -2.82
N LEU A 257 -16.20 -5.86 -2.74
CA LEU A 257 -17.34 -6.75 -2.99
C LEU A 257 -17.37 -7.30 -4.41
N THR A 258 -16.85 -6.54 -5.40
CA THR A 258 -16.89 -6.96 -6.81
C THR A 258 -15.57 -6.81 -7.55
N LEU A 259 -14.59 -6.08 -7.00
CA LEU A 259 -13.27 -5.97 -7.63
C LEU A 259 -12.45 -7.26 -7.43
N PRO A 260 -11.55 -7.58 -8.37
CA PRO A 260 -10.77 -8.81 -8.28
C PRO A 260 -9.87 -8.85 -7.04
N GLU A 261 -9.55 -10.08 -6.63
CA GLU A 261 -8.61 -10.30 -5.52
C GLU A 261 -7.24 -9.72 -5.81
N SER A 262 -6.55 -9.31 -4.76
CA SER A 262 -5.15 -8.90 -4.87
C SER A 262 -4.23 -10.05 -5.25
N ALA A 263 -3.15 -9.72 -5.96
CA ALA A 263 -2.02 -10.60 -6.15
C ALA A 263 -0.90 -10.22 -5.17
N GLY A 264 -0.33 -11.22 -4.50
CA GLY A 264 0.86 -11.08 -3.69
C GLY A 264 2.08 -11.59 -4.43
N VAL A 265 3.20 -10.89 -4.27
CA VAL A 265 4.46 -11.21 -4.93
C VAL A 265 5.59 -11.31 -3.92
N LEU A 266 6.44 -12.31 -4.10
CA LEU A 266 7.79 -12.39 -3.56
C LEU A 266 8.75 -12.55 -4.75
N ALA A 267 9.75 -11.69 -4.87
CA ALA A 267 10.62 -11.64 -6.06
C ALA A 267 12.09 -11.46 -5.69
N ALA A 268 12.97 -11.92 -6.59
CA ALA A 268 14.37 -11.55 -6.63
C ALA A 268 14.66 -10.67 -7.86
N VAL A 269 15.43 -9.62 -7.65
CA VAL A 269 15.85 -8.63 -8.65
C VAL A 269 17.37 -8.62 -8.71
N ASP A 270 17.98 -8.67 -9.89
CA ASP A 270 19.44 -8.55 -10.03
C ASP A 270 19.87 -7.13 -9.63
N GLY A 271 20.71 -7.01 -8.60
CA GLY A 271 21.13 -5.72 -8.05
C GLY A 271 22.00 -4.87 -8.99
N ARG A 272 22.44 -5.40 -10.13
CA ARG A 272 23.21 -4.67 -11.14
C ARG A 272 22.31 -4.13 -12.25
N THR A 273 21.37 -4.95 -12.72
CA THR A 273 20.56 -4.64 -13.91
C THR A 273 19.15 -4.17 -13.58
N GLY A 274 18.64 -4.48 -12.39
CA GLY A 274 17.25 -4.20 -12.02
C GLY A 274 16.24 -5.16 -12.67
N GLU A 275 16.69 -6.25 -13.30
CA GLU A 275 15.83 -7.25 -13.93
C GLU A 275 15.27 -8.22 -12.87
N VAL A 276 14.00 -8.61 -13.01
CA VAL A 276 13.42 -9.65 -12.14
C VAL A 276 13.96 -11.02 -12.56
N VAL A 277 14.67 -11.68 -11.65
CA VAL A 277 15.26 -13.01 -11.89
C VAL A 277 14.23 -14.11 -11.71
N TRP A 278 13.43 -14.01 -10.65
CA TRP A 278 12.31 -14.91 -10.39
C TRP A 278 11.22 -14.19 -9.61
N LYS A 279 9.98 -14.67 -9.77
CA LYS A 279 8.78 -14.12 -9.12
C LYS A 279 7.86 -15.26 -8.69
N ASN A 280 7.51 -15.29 -7.41
CA ASN A 280 6.45 -16.13 -6.86
C ASN A 280 5.19 -15.31 -6.66
N GLU A 281 4.11 -15.73 -7.32
CA GLU A 281 2.80 -15.10 -7.20
C GLU A 281 1.85 -15.98 -6.36
N PHE A 282 1.09 -15.34 -5.49
CA PHE A 282 0.11 -16.00 -4.63
C PHE A 282 -1.08 -15.07 -4.35
N ARG A 283 -2.14 -15.58 -3.72
CA ARG A 283 -3.28 -14.74 -3.30
C ARG A 283 -2.78 -13.65 -2.34
N GLY A 284 -3.11 -12.40 -2.62
CA GLY A 284 -2.58 -11.23 -1.88
C GLY A 284 -2.88 -11.24 -0.38
N ALA A 285 -3.85 -12.04 0.05
CA ALA A 285 -4.16 -12.30 1.46
C ALA A 285 -2.96 -12.81 2.27
N ARG A 286 -2.05 -13.60 1.66
CA ARG A 286 -0.86 -14.14 2.32
C ARG A 286 0.24 -13.09 2.55
N LEU A 287 0.15 -11.90 1.96
CA LEU A 287 1.12 -10.85 2.22
C LEU A 287 0.89 -10.17 3.57
N ALA A 288 1.98 -9.98 4.30
CA ALA A 288 2.02 -9.28 5.57
C ALA A 288 3.19 -8.27 5.59
N THR A 289 3.69 -7.96 6.78
CA THR A 289 4.76 -6.99 7.04
C THR A 289 6.14 -7.63 7.17
N SER A 290 6.30 -8.92 6.84
CA SER A 290 7.59 -9.61 6.92
C SER A 290 8.43 -9.27 5.69
N GLY A 291 9.55 -8.58 5.89
CA GLY A 291 10.59 -8.52 4.86
C GLY A 291 11.30 -9.88 4.72
N PRO A 292 11.85 -10.20 3.54
CA PRO A 292 12.70 -11.37 3.33
C PRO A 292 13.99 -11.29 4.19
N LEU A 293 14.49 -12.44 4.65
CA LEU A 293 15.81 -12.59 5.28
C LEU A 293 16.63 -13.60 4.49
N THR A 294 17.74 -13.19 3.88
CA THR A 294 18.68 -14.09 3.19
C THR A 294 19.84 -14.51 4.09
N THR A 295 20.35 -15.73 3.90
CA THR A 295 21.49 -16.27 4.64
C THR A 295 22.56 -16.83 3.71
N ALA A 296 23.78 -16.98 4.23
CA ALA A 296 24.92 -17.54 3.47
C ALA A 296 24.75 -19.04 3.13
N GLY A 297 23.73 -19.71 3.66
CA GLY A 297 23.37 -21.08 3.30
C GLY A 297 22.57 -21.19 1.99
N GLY A 298 22.33 -20.07 1.28
CA GLY A 298 21.52 -20.05 0.06
C GLY A 298 20.02 -20.07 0.31
N LEU A 299 19.58 -19.77 1.55
CA LEU A 299 18.16 -19.76 1.93
C LEU A 299 17.65 -18.33 2.15
N MET A 300 16.38 -18.11 1.79
CA MET A 300 15.62 -16.91 2.10
C MET A 300 14.39 -17.27 2.96
N PHE A 301 14.24 -16.61 4.10
CA PHE A 301 13.13 -16.81 5.03
C PHE A 301 12.10 -15.69 4.92
N TRP A 302 10.82 -16.04 4.99
CA TRP A 302 9.71 -15.10 4.87
C TRP A 302 8.52 -15.51 5.74
N GLY A 303 7.93 -14.54 6.46
CA GLY A 303 6.71 -14.75 7.24
C GLY A 303 5.45 -14.39 6.46
N ALA A 304 4.59 -15.37 6.23
CA ALA A 304 3.31 -15.20 5.55
C ALA A 304 2.18 -14.78 6.52
N ALA A 305 1.18 -14.09 5.99
CA ALA A 305 0.02 -13.62 6.76
C ALA A 305 -0.88 -14.74 7.26
N ASP A 306 -0.80 -15.95 6.72
CA ASP A 306 -1.48 -17.15 7.23
C ASP A 306 -0.80 -17.75 8.47
N GLY A 307 0.24 -17.08 8.97
CA GLY A 307 0.97 -17.49 10.17
C GLY A 307 2.09 -18.49 9.89
N GLN A 308 2.43 -18.75 8.62
CA GLN A 308 3.57 -19.60 8.30
C GLN A 308 4.88 -18.80 8.29
N LEU A 309 5.95 -19.41 8.80
CA LEU A 309 7.33 -19.09 8.42
C LEU A 309 7.72 -20.02 7.28
N GLU A 310 8.18 -19.48 6.18
CA GLU A 310 8.58 -20.22 4.98
C GLU A 310 10.06 -19.99 4.70
N ALA A 311 10.72 -21.01 4.13
CA ALA A 311 12.08 -20.91 3.61
C ALA A 311 12.12 -21.29 2.13
N TYR A 312 12.86 -20.51 1.37
CA TYR A 312 12.99 -20.60 -0.08
C TYR A 312 14.46 -20.78 -0.48
N ASP A 313 14.69 -21.48 -1.59
CA ASP A 313 15.96 -21.40 -2.30
C ASP A 313 16.15 -19.96 -2.81
N ALA A 314 17.23 -19.30 -2.39
CA ALA A 314 17.46 -17.90 -2.74
C ALA A 314 17.79 -17.72 -4.24
N GLY A 315 18.41 -18.71 -4.87
CA GLY A 315 18.76 -18.64 -6.30
C GLY A 315 17.56 -18.89 -7.21
N ALA A 316 16.75 -19.90 -6.90
CA ALA A 316 15.67 -20.39 -7.75
C ALA A 316 14.27 -19.89 -7.35
N GLY A 317 14.09 -19.43 -6.11
CA GLY A 317 12.78 -19.04 -5.58
C GLY A 317 11.86 -20.21 -5.24
N GLU A 318 12.36 -21.46 -5.21
CA GLU A 318 11.54 -22.63 -4.84
C GLU A 318 11.28 -22.66 -3.33
N ARG A 319 10.04 -22.89 -2.89
CA ARG A 319 9.72 -23.08 -1.46
C ARG A 319 10.22 -24.45 -1.00
N LEU A 320 11.19 -24.45 -0.08
CA LEU A 320 11.83 -25.68 0.42
C LEU A 320 11.24 -26.17 1.74
N TRP A 321 10.72 -25.25 2.56
CA TRP A 321 10.23 -25.58 3.90
C TRP A 321 9.19 -24.57 4.38
N ALA A 322 8.29 -25.02 5.25
CA ALA A 322 7.31 -24.17 5.91
C ALA A 322 6.96 -24.70 7.30
N PHE A 323 6.63 -23.80 8.22
CA PHE A 323 6.16 -24.12 9.57
C PHE A 323 5.05 -23.18 10.03
N GLN A 324 3.97 -23.75 10.57
CA GLN A 324 2.83 -23.00 11.07
C GLN A 324 3.12 -22.36 12.45
N ALA A 325 3.71 -21.17 12.44
CA ALA A 325 4.09 -20.41 13.63
C ALA A 325 2.93 -19.66 14.29
N GLY A 326 1.84 -19.37 13.59
CA GLY A 326 0.62 -18.77 14.14
C GLY A 326 -0.62 -19.65 13.98
N PRO A 327 -1.76 -19.29 14.60
CA PRO A 327 -3.03 -20.01 14.40
C PRO A 327 -3.44 -20.04 12.91
N PRO A 328 -3.78 -21.21 12.34
CA PRO A 328 -4.22 -21.32 10.96
C PRO A 328 -5.57 -20.61 10.75
N GLY A 329 -5.82 -20.11 9.54
CA GLY A 329 -7.05 -19.38 9.20
C GLY A 329 -7.18 -17.99 9.84
N VAL A 330 -6.21 -17.56 10.65
CA VAL A 330 -6.19 -16.24 11.29
C VAL A 330 -5.08 -15.40 10.67
N ARG A 331 -5.47 -14.27 10.08
CA ARG A 331 -4.51 -13.34 9.46
C ARG A 331 -3.54 -12.74 10.49
N GLN A 332 -2.27 -13.04 10.33
CA GLN A 332 -1.14 -12.55 11.11
C GLN A 332 -0.46 -11.33 10.46
N ARG A 333 0.36 -10.64 11.25
CA ARG A 333 1.29 -9.60 10.79
C ARG A 333 2.71 -9.94 11.26
N PRO A 334 3.34 -10.98 10.70
CA PRO A 334 4.71 -11.30 11.03
C PRO A 334 5.63 -10.09 10.79
N GLY A 335 6.59 -9.92 11.71
CA GLY A 335 7.75 -9.07 11.47
C GLY A 335 8.79 -9.79 10.60
N PRO A 336 9.83 -9.09 10.12
CA PRO A 336 10.94 -9.74 9.44
C PRO A 336 11.63 -10.75 10.37
N ALA A 337 12.09 -11.87 9.80
CA ALA A 337 12.92 -12.82 10.52
C ALA A 337 14.32 -12.23 10.80
N VAL A 338 14.99 -12.75 11.83
CA VAL A 338 16.36 -12.43 12.19
C VAL A 338 17.15 -13.73 12.39
N SER A 339 18.41 -13.76 11.98
CA SER A 339 19.33 -14.84 12.34
C SER A 339 20.39 -14.36 13.32
N TYR A 340 20.72 -15.20 14.29
CA TYR A 340 21.76 -14.97 15.29
C TYR A 340 22.39 -16.31 15.71
N ALA A 341 23.45 -16.27 16.52
CA ALA A 341 24.04 -17.49 17.07
C ALA A 341 24.27 -17.36 18.58
N VAL A 342 24.09 -18.47 19.30
CA VAL A 342 24.37 -18.60 20.73
C VAL A 342 25.17 -19.88 20.92
N ASP A 343 26.31 -19.80 21.63
CA ASP A 343 27.19 -20.95 21.90
C ASP A 343 27.61 -21.76 20.65
N GLY A 344 27.71 -21.08 19.50
CA GLY A 344 28.11 -21.69 18.22
C GLY A 344 26.95 -22.31 17.43
N GLU A 345 25.74 -22.31 17.96
CA GLU A 345 24.53 -22.77 17.28
C GLU A 345 23.78 -21.59 16.64
N GLN A 346 23.39 -21.71 15.37
CA GLN A 346 22.63 -20.69 14.65
C GLN A 346 21.13 -20.86 14.90
N PHE A 347 20.47 -19.73 15.15
CA PHE A 347 19.03 -19.62 15.26
C PHE A 347 18.47 -18.70 14.17
N VAL A 348 17.25 -19.01 13.72
CA VAL A 348 16.39 -18.10 12.97
C VAL A 348 15.18 -17.79 13.87
N ALA A 349 14.92 -16.53 14.16
CA ALA A 349 13.78 -16.11 14.97
C ALA A 349 12.83 -15.20 14.22
N ILE A 350 11.55 -15.30 14.55
CA ILE A 350 10.48 -14.49 13.96
C ILE A 350 9.35 -14.29 14.98
N ALA A 351 8.83 -13.06 15.02
CA ALA A 351 7.59 -12.76 15.73
C ALA A 351 6.39 -12.97 14.78
N VAL A 352 5.44 -13.82 15.17
CA VAL A 352 4.23 -14.12 14.42
C VAL A 352 3.03 -13.93 15.32
N GLY A 353 2.30 -12.84 15.13
CA GLY A 353 1.16 -12.49 15.98
C GLY A 353 1.60 -12.22 17.41
N GLY A 354 1.09 -13.00 18.36
CA GLY A 354 1.45 -12.94 19.78
C GLY A 354 2.59 -13.86 20.19
N GLU A 355 3.17 -14.64 19.26
CA GLU A 355 4.22 -15.63 19.55
C GLU A 355 5.59 -15.17 19.00
N LEU A 356 6.66 -15.50 19.72
CA LEU A 356 8.04 -15.36 19.26
C LEU A 356 8.64 -16.76 19.12
N TRP A 357 9.08 -17.09 17.91
CA TRP A 357 9.67 -18.39 17.57
C TRP A 357 11.16 -18.25 17.35
N ALA A 358 11.92 -19.29 17.72
CA ALA A 358 13.32 -19.46 17.36
C ALA A 358 13.54 -20.90 16.88
N PHE A 359 14.20 -21.05 15.73
CA PHE A 359 14.41 -22.31 15.02
C PHE A 359 15.91 -22.58 14.92
N ALA A 360 16.32 -23.82 15.20
CA ALA A 360 17.65 -24.35 14.94
C ALA A 360 17.53 -25.64 14.11
N LEU A 361 18.60 -26.06 13.43
CA LEU A 361 18.57 -27.23 12.52
C LEU A 361 18.19 -28.54 13.24
N ASP A 362 18.61 -28.71 14.48
CA ASP A 362 18.32 -29.88 15.31
C ASP A 362 17.29 -29.57 16.41
N GLY A 363 16.37 -28.64 16.14
CA GLY A 363 15.33 -28.27 17.11
C GLY A 363 14.36 -29.40 17.42
N ASP A 364 14.00 -29.55 18.71
CA ASP A 364 13.11 -30.63 19.19
C ASP A 364 11.61 -30.34 19.04
N VAL A 365 11.24 -29.16 18.52
CA VAL A 365 9.82 -28.79 18.36
C VAL A 365 9.24 -29.58 17.18
N PRO A 366 8.19 -30.40 17.39
CA PRO A 366 7.55 -31.13 16.30
C PRO A 366 7.00 -30.18 15.25
N ALA A 367 7.11 -30.57 13.98
CA ALA A 367 6.49 -29.84 12.88
C ALA A 367 4.97 -29.66 13.14
N ARG A 368 4.49 -28.42 13.01
CA ARG A 368 3.06 -28.13 13.01
C ARG A 368 2.52 -28.30 11.59
N PRO A 369 1.34 -28.93 11.40
CA PRO A 369 0.75 -29.04 10.07
C PRO A 369 0.49 -27.64 9.51
N THR A 370 0.92 -27.41 8.28
CA THR A 370 0.63 -26.18 7.55
C THR A 370 -0.83 -26.19 7.10
N ALA A 371 -1.52 -25.06 7.26
CA ALA A 371 -2.82 -24.88 6.67
C ALA A 371 -2.67 -24.17 5.33
N GLU A 372 -3.19 -24.79 4.27
CA GLU A 372 -3.29 -24.15 2.94
C GLU A 372 -4.67 -23.54 2.70
N GLU A 373 -5.55 -23.56 3.71
CA GLU A 373 -6.85 -22.89 3.61
C GLU A 373 -6.62 -21.42 3.25
N PRO A 374 -7.23 -20.94 2.15
CA PRO A 374 -7.04 -19.58 1.74
C PRO A 374 -7.53 -18.65 2.84
N LEU A 375 -6.67 -17.74 3.27
CA LEU A 375 -7.17 -16.54 3.91
C LEU A 375 -8.02 -15.81 2.85
N ASP A 376 -9.24 -15.45 3.22
CA ASP A 376 -9.97 -14.44 2.48
C ASP A 376 -9.04 -13.22 2.31
N ASP A 377 -9.19 -12.46 1.23
CA ASP A 377 -8.44 -11.20 1.02
C ASP A 377 -8.83 -10.09 2.02
N LEU A 378 -9.26 -10.49 3.23
CA LEU A 378 -9.46 -9.75 4.48
C LEU A 378 -8.15 -9.11 4.91
N VAL A 379 -7.62 -8.22 4.07
CA VAL A 379 -6.92 -7.08 4.60
C VAL A 379 -7.91 -6.30 5.45
N ARG A 380 -7.38 -5.49 6.36
CA ARG A 380 -8.04 -4.53 7.26
C ARG A 380 -9.16 -3.65 6.63
N TRP A 381 -9.52 -3.86 5.37
CA TRP A 381 -10.16 -2.97 4.42
C TRP A 381 -11.26 -3.65 3.56
N ILE A 382 -11.70 -4.88 3.84
CA ILE A 382 -12.95 -5.47 3.26
C ILE A 382 -14.22 -4.78 3.84
N GLY A 383 -14.04 -3.71 4.63
CA GLY A 383 -15.10 -3.08 5.39
C GLY A 383 -15.41 -3.86 6.67
N PRO A 384 -16.22 -3.29 7.57
CA PRO A 384 -16.65 -3.98 8.78
C PRO A 384 -17.41 -5.28 8.43
N PRO A 385 -17.43 -6.27 9.34
CA PRO A 385 -18.28 -7.45 9.17
C PRO A 385 -19.74 -7.01 8.96
N PRO A 386 -20.58 -7.85 8.31
CA PRO A 386 -22.00 -7.55 8.13
C PRO A 386 -22.65 -7.10 9.46
N ARG A 387 -23.28 -5.92 9.44
CA ARG A 387 -23.95 -5.34 10.60
C ARG A 387 -25.37 -5.87 10.65
N ALA A 388 -25.79 -6.44 11.79
CA ALA A 388 -27.19 -6.79 12.00
C ALA A 388 -28.04 -5.51 12.04
N THR A 389 -28.83 -5.25 11.01
CA THR A 389 -29.67 -4.05 10.86
C THR A 389 -30.73 -4.26 9.81
N ASP A 390 -31.93 -3.73 10.06
CA ASP A 390 -33.01 -3.63 9.08
C ASP A 390 -33.07 -2.24 8.43
N VAL A 391 -32.10 -1.36 8.69
CA VAL A 391 -31.97 -0.04 8.05
C VAL A 391 -30.64 0.08 7.30
N ILE A 392 -30.72 0.53 6.05
CA ILE A 392 -29.60 0.82 5.16
C ILE A 392 -29.75 2.22 4.59
N GLU A 393 -28.71 3.02 4.69
CA GLU A 393 -28.60 4.39 4.17
C GLU A 393 -27.85 4.41 2.83
N THR A 394 -28.23 5.28 1.88
CA THR A 394 -27.61 5.36 0.54
C THR A 394 -26.31 6.15 0.49
N ALA A 395 -26.04 6.96 1.51
CA ALA A 395 -24.81 7.73 1.66
C ALA A 395 -24.16 7.46 3.02
N THR A 396 -22.83 7.51 3.05
CA THR A 396 -22.04 7.21 4.25
C THR A 396 -21.32 8.45 4.76
N LEU A 397 -21.47 8.76 6.04
CA LEU A 397 -20.61 9.73 6.71
C LEU A 397 -19.19 9.18 6.83
N VAL A 398 -18.23 9.88 6.23
CA VAL A 398 -16.82 9.57 6.31
C VAL A 398 -16.15 10.58 7.23
N GLU A 399 -15.60 10.10 8.33
CA GLU A 399 -14.82 10.90 9.28
C GLU A 399 -13.33 10.64 9.05
N ASN A 400 -12.57 11.71 8.79
CA ASN A 400 -11.12 11.60 8.67
C ASN A 400 -10.52 11.30 10.07
N PRO A 401 -9.67 10.26 10.23
CA PRO A 401 -9.16 9.86 11.53
C PRO A 401 -8.30 10.95 12.16
N ILE A 402 -8.62 11.37 13.39
CA ILE A 402 -7.91 12.43 14.13
C ILE A 402 -6.38 12.25 14.13
N ALA A 403 -5.91 10.99 14.17
CA ALA A 403 -4.49 10.67 14.17
C ALA A 403 -3.73 11.17 12.93
N TRP A 404 -4.43 11.44 11.82
CA TRP A 404 -3.86 11.80 10.52
C TRP A 404 -4.41 13.13 9.97
N SER A 405 -5.36 13.77 10.66
CA SER A 405 -6.03 14.99 10.20
C SER A 405 -5.46 16.24 10.84
N VAL A 406 -4.88 17.12 10.02
CA VAL A 406 -4.53 18.47 10.45
C VAL A 406 -5.80 19.31 10.57
N GLY A 407 -5.96 20.01 11.71
CA GLY A 407 -7.11 20.89 11.96
C GLY A 407 -8.30 20.24 12.67
N GLY A 408 -8.17 19.00 13.14
CA GLY A 408 -9.20 18.30 13.91
C GLY A 408 -10.06 17.35 13.07
N ARG A 409 -11.24 16.99 13.59
CA ARG A 409 -12.18 16.11 12.89
C ARG A 409 -12.74 16.80 11.66
N ARG A 410 -12.63 16.15 10.51
CA ARG A 410 -13.26 16.55 9.24
C ARG A 410 -14.21 15.46 8.81
N ASN A 411 -15.33 15.88 8.22
CA ASN A 411 -16.38 14.99 7.77
C ASN A 411 -16.67 15.25 6.29
N ALA A 412 -16.89 14.18 5.55
CA ALA A 412 -17.48 14.23 4.22
C ALA A 412 -18.65 13.25 4.15
N ILE A 413 -19.56 13.49 3.22
CA ILE A 413 -20.54 12.51 2.81
C ILE A 413 -19.98 11.80 1.57
N ASN A 414 -19.86 10.48 1.66
CA ASN A 414 -19.68 9.65 0.49
C ASN A 414 -21.06 9.29 -0.07
N GLU A 415 -21.48 10.03 -1.09
CA GLU A 415 -22.75 9.84 -1.81
C GLU A 415 -22.84 8.49 -2.53
N PHE A 416 -21.71 7.81 -2.73
CA PHE A 416 -21.59 6.59 -3.53
C PHE A 416 -21.23 5.35 -2.69
N ALA A 417 -21.68 5.33 -1.43
CA ALA A 417 -21.47 4.22 -0.51
C ALA A 417 -22.63 4.05 0.48
N PHE A 418 -23.10 2.81 0.63
CA PHE A 418 -24.15 2.46 1.58
C PHE A 418 -23.66 2.38 3.03
N ASN A 419 -24.51 2.73 4.00
CA ASN A 419 -24.25 2.53 5.43
C ASN A 419 -25.35 1.66 6.09
N PRO A 420 -25.03 0.44 6.55
CA PRO A 420 -23.74 -0.24 6.36
C PRO A 420 -23.62 -0.72 4.91
N VAL A 421 -22.38 -0.92 4.44
CA VAL A 421 -22.12 -1.55 3.13
C VAL A 421 -22.57 -3.01 3.13
N ARG A 422 -22.45 -3.68 4.28
CA ARG A 422 -22.82 -5.09 4.48
C ARG A 422 -23.82 -5.18 5.62
N ALA A 423 -25.03 -5.64 5.35
CA ALA A 423 -26.08 -5.85 6.33
C ALA A 423 -26.35 -7.34 6.54
N ARG A 424 -26.81 -7.70 7.73
CA ARG A 424 -27.29 -9.05 8.07
C ARG A 424 -28.70 -8.96 8.63
N VAL A 425 -29.60 -9.81 8.13
CA VAL A 425 -31.00 -9.91 8.58
C VAL A 425 -31.44 -11.37 8.60
N THR A 426 -32.63 -11.64 9.13
CA THR A 426 -33.25 -12.97 9.10
C THR A 426 -34.31 -13.04 8.01
N VAL A 427 -34.67 -14.26 7.58
CA VAL A 427 -35.80 -14.49 6.66
C VAL A 427 -37.08 -13.78 7.17
N GLY A 428 -37.78 -13.11 6.26
CA GLY A 428 -38.99 -12.32 6.51
C GLY A 428 -38.74 -10.89 7.02
N THR A 429 -37.48 -10.49 7.23
CA THR A 429 -37.17 -9.11 7.63
C THR A 429 -37.50 -8.14 6.50
N ARG A 430 -38.21 -7.07 6.85
CA ARG A 430 -38.50 -5.94 5.97
C ARG A 430 -37.43 -4.87 6.15
N VAL A 431 -36.46 -4.83 5.23
CA VAL A 431 -35.34 -3.88 5.25
C VAL A 431 -35.81 -2.53 4.71
N ARG A 432 -35.52 -1.46 5.46
CA ARG A 432 -35.75 -0.07 5.09
C ARG A 432 -34.49 0.51 4.43
N PHE A 433 -34.63 0.97 3.21
CA PHE A 433 -33.62 1.79 2.54
C PHE A 433 -33.97 3.26 2.71
N VAL A 434 -33.06 4.06 3.23
CA VAL A 434 -33.23 5.50 3.46
C VAL A 434 -32.29 6.26 2.54
N ASN A 435 -32.83 7.14 1.70
CA ASN A 435 -32.00 8.09 0.99
C ASN A 435 -31.65 9.25 1.91
N ASN A 436 -30.46 9.18 2.50
CA ASN A 436 -29.86 10.23 3.33
C ASN A 436 -28.82 11.06 2.58
N GLY A 437 -28.65 10.82 1.28
CA GLY A 437 -27.76 11.57 0.41
C GLY A 437 -28.43 12.78 -0.22
N GLU A 438 -27.69 13.45 -1.08
CA GLU A 438 -28.14 14.64 -1.82
C GLU A 438 -28.69 14.32 -3.21
N MET A 439 -28.44 13.11 -3.72
CA MET A 439 -28.86 12.66 -5.05
C MET A 439 -30.04 11.68 -4.99
N PRO A 440 -30.84 11.54 -6.06
CA PRO A 440 -31.80 10.45 -6.16
C PRO A 440 -31.09 9.09 -6.26
N HIS A 441 -31.61 8.08 -5.56
CA HIS A 441 -31.08 6.72 -5.59
C HIS A 441 -32.19 5.71 -5.85
N THR A 442 -32.05 4.89 -6.89
CA THR A 442 -32.85 3.69 -7.10
C THR A 442 -32.03 2.48 -6.70
N ILE A 443 -32.35 1.85 -5.57
CA ILE A 443 -31.64 0.67 -5.10
C ILE A 443 -32.24 -0.57 -5.76
N ALA A 444 -31.41 -1.42 -6.35
CA ALA A 444 -31.83 -2.63 -7.03
C ALA A 444 -30.86 -3.79 -6.78
N ALA A 445 -31.43 -5.00 -6.72
CA ALA A 445 -30.65 -6.23 -6.71
C ALA A 445 -29.81 -6.34 -7.99
N ARG A 446 -28.59 -6.86 -7.88
CA ARG A 446 -27.70 -7.07 -9.03
C ARG A 446 -28.24 -8.09 -10.03
N ASP A 447 -29.00 -9.07 -9.55
CA ASP A 447 -29.69 -10.08 -10.37
C ASP A 447 -31.04 -9.59 -10.93
N GLY A 448 -31.45 -8.37 -10.60
CA GLY A 448 -32.72 -7.77 -11.04
C GLY A 448 -33.96 -8.28 -10.29
N SER A 449 -33.80 -9.05 -9.21
CA SER A 449 -34.91 -9.65 -8.46
C SER A 449 -35.80 -8.64 -7.74
N TRP A 450 -35.28 -7.48 -7.33
CA TRP A 450 -36.05 -6.45 -6.64
C TRP A 450 -35.49 -5.03 -6.85
N THR A 451 -36.33 -4.04 -6.58
CA THR A 451 -35.96 -2.62 -6.52
C THR A 451 -36.80 -1.85 -5.50
N THR A 452 -36.23 -0.79 -4.92
CA THR A 452 -36.97 0.17 -4.09
C THR A 452 -37.82 1.15 -4.91
N GLY A 453 -37.61 1.21 -6.24
CA GLY A 453 -37.92 2.40 -7.02
C GLY A 453 -37.02 3.58 -6.64
N THR A 454 -37.19 4.71 -7.32
CA THR A 454 -36.38 5.91 -7.05
C THR A 454 -36.77 6.55 -5.72
N LEU A 455 -35.80 6.63 -4.81
CA LEU A 455 -35.92 7.38 -3.57
C LEU A 455 -35.31 8.76 -3.78
N GLN A 456 -36.13 9.81 -3.66
CA GLN A 456 -35.62 11.18 -3.58
C GLN A 456 -34.94 11.42 -2.22
N PRO A 457 -34.10 12.45 -2.07
CA PRO A 457 -33.52 12.81 -0.78
C PRO A 457 -34.56 12.85 0.34
N ALA A 458 -34.21 12.31 1.51
CA ALA A 458 -35.06 12.11 2.69
C ALA A 458 -36.24 11.12 2.54
N MET A 459 -36.40 10.46 1.39
CA MET A 459 -37.38 9.38 1.24
C MET A 459 -36.83 8.04 1.74
N SER A 460 -37.74 7.08 1.96
CA SER A 460 -37.35 5.70 2.24
C SER A 460 -38.25 4.70 1.53
N GLY A 461 -37.66 3.58 1.12
CA GLY A 461 -38.34 2.42 0.55
C GLY A 461 -38.16 1.19 1.44
N TYR A 462 -38.86 0.11 1.12
CA TYR A 462 -38.72 -1.16 1.82
C TYR A 462 -38.64 -2.33 0.86
N VAL A 463 -37.84 -3.33 1.22
CA VAL A 463 -37.75 -4.63 0.54
C VAL A 463 -37.84 -5.72 1.60
N THR A 464 -38.61 -6.77 1.32
CA THR A 464 -38.73 -7.94 2.22
C THR A 464 -37.91 -9.07 1.62
N PHE A 465 -37.13 -9.76 2.46
CA PHE A 465 -36.30 -10.88 2.05
C PHE A 465 -36.84 -12.18 2.63
N ASP A 466 -37.58 -12.94 1.83
CA ASP A 466 -38.29 -14.15 2.26
C ASP A 466 -37.49 -15.44 2.05
N GLU A 467 -36.28 -15.36 1.50
CA GLU A 467 -35.41 -16.50 1.24
C GLU A 467 -34.01 -16.25 1.83
N PRO A 468 -33.37 -17.28 2.43
CA PRO A 468 -32.01 -17.17 2.92
C PRO A 468 -31.03 -17.05 1.74
N GLY A 469 -29.93 -16.33 1.95
CA GLY A 469 -28.91 -16.14 0.92
C GLY A 469 -28.15 -14.83 1.06
N THR A 470 -27.23 -14.59 0.11
CA THR A 470 -26.49 -13.33 0.02
C THR A 470 -26.91 -12.59 -1.24
N PHE A 471 -27.36 -11.36 -1.06
CA PHE A 471 -27.88 -10.51 -2.12
C PHE A 471 -26.97 -9.29 -2.29
N LEU A 472 -26.32 -9.20 -3.45
CA LEU A 472 -25.63 -7.98 -3.85
C LEU A 472 -26.62 -7.01 -4.48
N TYR A 473 -26.50 -5.74 -4.13
CA TYR A 473 -27.34 -4.67 -4.65
C TYR A 473 -26.52 -3.44 -4.98
N HIS A 474 -27.11 -2.52 -5.73
CA HIS A 474 -26.47 -1.29 -6.18
C HIS A 474 -27.48 -0.16 -6.34
N THR A 475 -26.99 1.06 -6.49
CA THR A 475 -27.77 2.17 -7.03
C THR A 475 -27.74 2.11 -8.55
N THR A 476 -28.88 2.17 -9.24
CA THR A 476 -28.90 2.06 -10.72
C THR A 476 -28.26 3.27 -11.43
N GLU A 477 -28.39 4.45 -10.84
CA GLU A 477 -27.81 5.71 -11.28
C GLU A 477 -26.29 5.75 -11.02
N HIS A 478 -25.84 5.00 -10.03
CA HIS A 478 -24.45 4.93 -9.56
C HIS A 478 -24.04 3.47 -9.37
N PRO A 479 -23.88 2.69 -10.45
CA PRO A 479 -23.73 1.24 -10.39
C PRO A 479 -22.42 0.77 -9.75
N TRP A 480 -21.52 1.68 -9.39
CA TRP A 480 -20.34 1.45 -8.56
C TRP A 480 -20.61 1.54 -7.04
N ALA A 481 -21.75 2.10 -6.62
CA ALA A 481 -22.20 2.02 -5.23
C ALA A 481 -22.80 0.63 -4.99
N ILE A 482 -22.10 -0.21 -4.23
CA ILE A 482 -22.44 -1.63 -4.05
C ILE A 482 -22.60 -1.93 -2.57
N GLY A 483 -23.64 -2.68 -2.24
CA GLY A 483 -23.82 -3.26 -0.91
C GLY A 483 -24.17 -4.75 -0.97
N GLU A 484 -24.14 -5.37 0.19
CA GLU A 484 -24.43 -6.78 0.41
C GLU A 484 -25.44 -6.95 1.55
N ILE A 485 -26.44 -7.80 1.37
CA ILE A 485 -27.32 -8.25 2.44
C ILE A 485 -27.17 -9.76 2.57
N THR A 486 -26.79 -10.23 3.76
CA THR A 486 -26.86 -11.65 4.12
C THR A 486 -28.17 -11.90 4.88
N VAL A 487 -28.99 -12.80 4.38
CA VAL A 487 -30.26 -13.24 4.96
C VAL A 487 -30.05 -14.63 5.55
N GLU A 488 -30.14 -14.74 6.86
CA GLU A 488 -29.92 -15.97 7.61
C GLU A 488 -31.27 -16.66 7.91
N GLU A 489 -31.23 -17.98 8.07
CA GLU A 489 -32.37 -18.70 8.64
C GLU A 489 -32.64 -18.22 10.09
N PRO A 490 -33.91 -18.30 10.57
CA PRO A 490 -34.31 -17.79 11.88
C PRO A 490 -33.62 -18.40 13.10
#